data_AF-A0A016T0G6-F1
#
_entry.id   AF-A0A016T0G6-F1
#
_cell.length_a   1.000
_cell.length_b   1.000
_cell.length_c   1.000
_cell.angle_alpha   90.00
_cell.angle_beta   90.00
_cell.angle_gamma   90.00
#
_symmetry.space_group_name_H-M   'P 1'
#
loop_
_entity.id
_entity.type
_entity.pdbx_description
1 polymer ?
#
loop_
_entity_poly.entity_id
_entity_poly.type
_entity_poly.pdbx_seq_one_letter_code
_entity_poly.pdbx_strand_id
1 'polypeptide(L)'
;MNSNTIPATVHDSRYCIAYNLTRARKSFRDDHLEPISLTTHCTSLYLHLLEEQVKSWDGPISLALFIDRGSAAAVQYLVNLHKCDRAYTDKLSLHVVYKLSAFQERCQPLPVVTQTMSCRNLTQKYRKSFLQYLMPPFGIYPINVMRNVARRGKRSSGARSVSHSDSRLMRAKCAKCEAPLAALVPGLTTSSQRNFHSTCVVIIAPRREFSYRSKPDSGKRRLPLSTL
;
A
#
# COMPACT_ATOMS: atom_id res chain seq x y z
N MET A 1 14.71 -27.51 -14.55
CA MET A 1 14.24 -27.27 -13.17
C MET A 1 13.07 -26.30 -13.24
N ASN A 2 11.83 -26.78 -13.12
CA ASN A 2 10.62 -25.99 -13.31
C ASN A 2 10.33 -25.17 -12.05
N SER A 3 10.86 -23.95 -11.98
CA SER A 3 10.60 -22.97 -10.92
C SER A 3 9.22 -22.33 -11.09
N ASN A 4 8.17 -23.08 -10.73
CA ASN A 4 6.76 -22.66 -10.78
C ASN A 4 6.24 -22.15 -9.43
N THR A 5 7.12 -21.72 -8.53
CA THR A 5 6.76 -21.28 -7.17
C THR A 5 7.35 -19.93 -6.83
N ILE A 6 6.64 -19.18 -5.99
CA ILE A 6 7.04 -17.87 -5.48
C ILE A 6 7.51 -18.08 -4.05
N PRO A 7 8.78 -17.74 -3.73
CA PRO A 7 9.33 -17.97 -2.40
C PRO A 7 8.57 -17.14 -1.37
N ALA A 8 8.26 -17.77 -0.25
CA ALA A 8 7.67 -17.13 0.91
C ALA A 8 8.66 -17.15 2.06
N THR A 9 8.81 -16.01 2.74
CA THR A 9 9.74 -15.84 3.87
C THR A 9 8.98 -15.79 5.17
N VAL A 10 9.53 -16.42 6.21
CA VAL A 10 8.97 -16.38 7.56
C VAL A 10 9.24 -15.01 8.19
N HIS A 11 8.24 -14.45 8.85
CA HIS A 11 8.32 -13.19 9.59
C HIS A 11 7.71 -13.36 10.99
N ASP A 12 8.46 -12.91 12.01
CA ASP A 12 8.13 -13.03 13.43
C ASP A 12 7.66 -14.43 13.84
N SER A 13 8.19 -15.49 13.20
CA SER A 13 7.82 -16.90 13.39
C SER A 13 6.32 -17.22 13.29
N ARG A 14 5.52 -16.31 12.72
CA ARG A 14 4.04 -16.42 12.71
C ARG A 14 3.41 -16.13 11.36
N TYR A 15 4.11 -15.41 10.49
CA TYR A 15 3.58 -14.99 9.19
C TYR A 15 4.51 -15.40 8.07
N CYS A 16 3.92 -15.69 6.92
CA CYS A 16 4.60 -15.94 5.68
C CYS A 16 4.34 -14.80 4.72
N ILE A 17 5.40 -14.32 4.08
CA ILE A 17 5.33 -13.18 3.16
C ILE A 17 5.89 -13.60 1.81
N ALA A 18 5.06 -13.49 0.79
CA ALA A 18 5.43 -13.63 -0.61
C ALA A 18 5.39 -12.25 -1.28
N TYR A 19 6.55 -11.70 -1.62
CA TYR A 19 6.65 -10.41 -2.29
C TYR A 19 6.51 -10.54 -3.81
N ASN A 20 5.96 -9.51 -4.44
CA ASN A 20 6.00 -9.32 -5.89
C ASN A 20 5.33 -10.46 -6.66
N LEU A 21 4.19 -10.93 -6.16
CA LEU A 21 3.35 -11.90 -6.85
C LEU A 21 2.95 -11.37 -8.24
N THR A 22 2.64 -10.08 -8.29
CA THR A 22 2.60 -9.28 -9.51
C THR A 22 3.45 -8.03 -9.31
N ARG A 23 3.90 -7.44 -10.42
CA ARG A 23 4.70 -6.20 -10.39
C ARG A 23 4.09 -5.18 -11.33
N ALA A 24 4.03 -3.93 -10.85
CA ALA A 24 3.66 -2.77 -11.64
C ALA A 24 4.59 -2.64 -12.84
N ARG A 25 4.06 -2.53 -14.07
CA ARG A 25 4.89 -2.52 -15.30
C ARG A 25 5.32 -1.12 -15.74
N LYS A 26 4.53 -0.09 -15.44
CA LYS A 26 4.83 1.27 -15.85
C LYS A 26 6.00 1.81 -15.02
N SER A 27 6.92 2.49 -15.71
CA SER A 27 7.89 3.35 -15.04
C SER A 27 7.21 4.68 -14.74
N PHE A 28 7.34 5.14 -13.49
CA PHE A 28 6.78 6.42 -13.03
C PHE A 28 7.88 7.46 -12.80
N ARG A 29 9.09 7.19 -13.27
CA ARG A 29 10.19 8.14 -13.25
C ARG A 29 10.11 9.01 -14.49
N ASP A 30 9.41 10.14 -14.36
CA ASP A 30 9.58 11.28 -15.24
C ASP A 30 10.39 12.35 -14.47
N ASP A 31 11.28 13.05 -15.16
CA ASP A 31 12.04 14.21 -14.63
C ASP A 31 13.09 13.94 -13.55
N HIS A 32 13.72 12.76 -13.52
CA HIS A 32 14.73 12.35 -12.52
C HIS A 32 14.25 12.35 -11.05
N LEU A 33 12.97 12.62 -10.80
CA LEU A 33 12.36 12.58 -9.48
C LEU A 33 11.90 11.16 -9.15
N GLU A 34 12.01 10.80 -7.87
CA GLU A 34 11.48 9.52 -7.41
C GLU A 34 9.96 9.56 -7.30
N PRO A 35 9.24 8.61 -7.94
CA PRO A 35 7.78 8.59 -7.89
C PRO A 35 7.29 8.33 -6.48
N ILE A 36 6.26 9.07 -6.09
CA ILE A 36 5.55 8.82 -4.84
C ILE A 36 4.75 7.53 -4.99
N SER A 37 4.99 6.56 -4.12
CA SER A 37 4.26 5.28 -4.13
C SER A 37 3.14 5.28 -3.09
N LEU A 38 1.95 4.82 -3.48
CA LEU A 38 0.88 4.50 -2.54
C LEU A 38 1.15 3.13 -1.93
N THR A 39 1.36 3.07 -0.62
CA THR A 39 1.51 1.83 0.12
C THR A 39 0.23 1.56 0.89
N THR A 40 -0.48 0.50 0.52
CA THR A 40 -1.79 0.14 1.08
C THR A 40 -1.81 -1.32 1.47
N HIS A 41 -2.71 -1.68 2.36
CA HIS A 41 -2.88 -3.04 2.83
C HIS A 41 -4.34 -3.33 3.13
N CYS A 42 -4.78 -4.56 2.86
CA CYS A 42 -6.16 -4.94 3.10
C CYS A 42 -6.32 -6.46 3.31
N THR A 43 -7.55 -6.85 3.61
CA THR A 43 -8.04 -8.22 3.48
C THR A 43 -8.91 -8.33 2.22
N SER A 44 -9.25 -9.55 1.82
CA SER A 44 -10.17 -9.85 0.70
C SER A 44 -11.48 -9.03 0.74
N LEU A 45 -12.05 -8.81 1.92
CA LEU A 45 -13.29 -8.06 2.13
C LEU A 45 -13.22 -6.61 1.62
N TYR A 46 -12.05 -5.99 1.67
CA TYR A 46 -11.88 -4.57 1.33
C TYR A 46 -11.30 -4.35 -0.08
N LEU A 47 -11.30 -5.37 -0.93
CA LEU A 47 -10.83 -5.24 -2.31
C LEU A 47 -11.68 -4.28 -3.17
N HIS A 48 -12.93 -4.02 -2.80
CA HIS A 48 -13.75 -3.01 -3.48
C HIS A 48 -13.14 -1.60 -3.41
N LEU A 49 -12.47 -1.25 -2.30
CA LEU A 49 -11.81 0.05 -2.12
C LEU A 49 -10.53 0.17 -2.96
N LEU A 50 -9.90 -0.95 -3.32
CA LEU A 50 -8.74 -0.93 -4.20
C LEU A 50 -9.11 -0.40 -5.58
N GLU A 51 -10.32 -0.69 -6.07
CA GLU A 51 -10.77 -0.20 -7.38
C GLU A 51 -10.82 1.34 -7.42
N GLU A 52 -11.28 1.97 -6.35
CA GLU A 52 -11.29 3.43 -6.20
C GLU A 52 -9.86 3.98 -6.10
N GLN A 53 -8.98 3.31 -5.37
CA GLN A 53 -7.56 3.70 -5.24
C GLN A 53 -6.80 3.63 -6.57
N VAL A 54 -7.02 2.57 -7.36
CA VAL A 54 -6.36 2.41 -8.67
C VAL A 54 -6.81 3.49 -9.68
N LYS A 55 -8.08 3.92 -9.59
CA LYS A 55 -8.63 4.98 -10.44
C LYS A 55 -8.13 6.37 -10.05
N SER A 56 -8.03 6.65 -8.75
CA SER A 56 -7.69 7.99 -8.22
C SER A 56 -6.19 8.25 -8.08
N TRP A 57 -5.36 7.22 -7.98
CA TRP A 57 -3.92 7.36 -7.78
C TRP A 57 -3.15 7.23 -9.10
N ASP A 58 -2.33 8.22 -9.45
CA ASP A 58 -1.57 8.22 -10.71
C ASP A 58 -0.15 7.63 -10.62
N GLY A 59 0.28 7.24 -9.42
CA GLY A 59 1.59 6.63 -9.19
C GLY A 59 1.56 5.10 -9.06
N PRO A 60 2.71 4.49 -8.70
CA PRO A 60 2.77 3.08 -8.36
C PRO A 60 2.05 2.81 -7.03
N ILE A 61 1.42 1.63 -6.94
CA ILE A 61 0.69 1.13 -5.79
C ILE A 61 1.35 -0.17 -5.32
N SER A 62 1.75 -0.21 -4.05
CA SER A 62 2.24 -1.40 -3.36
C SER A 62 1.16 -1.89 -2.40
N LEU A 63 0.60 -3.06 -2.69
CA LEU A 63 -0.50 -3.64 -1.93
C LEU A 63 -0.04 -4.89 -1.17
N ALA A 64 -0.20 -4.89 0.15
CA ALA A 64 -0.13 -6.11 0.95
C ALA A 64 -1.54 -6.68 1.20
N LEU A 65 -1.78 -7.91 0.74
CA LEU A 65 -3.04 -8.63 0.93
C LEU A 65 -2.88 -9.72 1.99
N PHE A 66 -3.68 -9.65 3.06
CA PHE A 66 -3.73 -10.70 4.07
C PHE A 66 -4.76 -11.75 3.66
N ILE A 67 -4.35 -13.01 3.61
CA ILE A 67 -5.20 -14.14 3.23
C ILE A 67 -5.03 -15.33 4.19
N ASP A 68 -6.00 -16.22 4.10
CA ASP A 68 -6.01 -17.58 4.61
C ASP A 68 -6.53 -18.54 3.51
N ARG A 69 -6.85 -19.79 3.87
CA ARG A 69 -7.39 -20.76 2.90
C ARG A 69 -8.73 -20.32 2.30
N GLY A 70 -9.63 -19.72 3.09
CA GLY A 70 -10.96 -19.32 2.63
C GLY A 70 -10.94 -18.08 1.73
N SER A 71 -9.92 -17.24 1.87
CA SER A 71 -9.76 -15.99 1.12
C SER A 71 -8.75 -16.05 -0.02
N ALA A 72 -8.15 -17.22 -0.29
CA ALA A 72 -7.15 -17.42 -1.33
C ALA A 72 -7.63 -17.03 -2.75
N ALA A 73 -8.94 -17.15 -3.02
CA ALA A 73 -9.54 -16.73 -4.29
C ALA A 73 -9.34 -15.24 -4.61
N ALA A 74 -9.13 -14.40 -3.60
CA ALA A 74 -8.81 -12.99 -3.75
C ALA A 74 -7.48 -12.76 -4.52
N VAL A 75 -6.51 -13.65 -4.33
CA VAL A 75 -5.22 -13.60 -5.06
C VAL A 75 -5.45 -13.83 -6.55
N GLN A 76 -6.22 -14.87 -6.89
CA GLN A 76 -6.53 -15.20 -8.28
C GLN A 76 -7.24 -14.05 -8.99
N TYR A 77 -8.17 -13.40 -8.30
CA TYR A 77 -8.89 -12.23 -8.81
C TYR A 77 -7.95 -11.06 -9.13
N LEU A 78 -7.03 -10.73 -8.22
CA LEU A 78 -6.05 -9.66 -8.45
C LEU A 78 -5.06 -9.99 -9.57
N VAL A 79 -4.67 -11.26 -9.71
CA VAL A 79 -3.82 -11.71 -10.83
C VAL A 79 -4.55 -11.57 -12.17
N ASN A 80 -5.84 -11.93 -12.22
CA ASN A 80 -6.66 -11.76 -13.41
C ASN A 80 -6.81 -10.27 -13.76
N LEU A 81 -7.04 -9.39 -12.77
CA LEU A 81 -7.06 -7.94 -12.97
C LEU A 81 -5.72 -7.41 -13.49
N HIS A 82 -4.60 -7.81 -12.87
CA HIS A 82 -3.26 -7.38 -13.28
C HIS A 82 -2.93 -7.74 -14.72
N LYS A 83 -3.49 -8.83 -15.26
CA LYS A 83 -3.28 -9.24 -16.65
C LYS A 83 -4.24 -8.59 -17.64
N CYS A 84 -5.46 -8.29 -17.22
CA CYS A 84 -6.54 -7.87 -18.12
C CYS A 84 -6.84 -6.38 -18.10
N ASP A 85 -6.45 -5.67 -17.05
CA ASP A 85 -6.77 -4.27 -16.84
C ASP A 85 -5.49 -3.46 -16.72
N ARG A 86 -5.23 -2.60 -17.72
CA ARG A 86 -3.99 -1.79 -17.79
C ARG A 86 -3.79 -0.92 -16.55
N ALA A 87 -4.86 -0.42 -15.93
CA ALA A 87 -4.74 0.38 -14.72
C ALA A 87 -4.09 -0.42 -13.57
N TYR A 88 -4.38 -1.72 -13.49
CA TYR A 88 -3.76 -2.64 -12.54
C TYR A 88 -2.39 -3.09 -13.01
N THR A 89 -2.24 -3.45 -14.29
CA THR A 89 -0.95 -3.86 -14.88
C THR A 89 0.14 -2.82 -14.64
N ASP A 90 -0.20 -1.55 -14.85
CA ASP A 90 0.74 -0.45 -14.84
C ASP A 90 1.12 -0.02 -13.44
N LYS A 91 0.15 0.00 -12.51
CA LYS A 91 0.30 0.62 -11.19
C LYS A 91 0.51 -0.39 -10.05
N LEU A 92 -0.07 -1.60 -10.10
CA LEU A 92 -0.18 -2.48 -8.93
C LEU A 92 0.99 -3.47 -8.79
N SER A 93 1.63 -3.47 -7.63
CA SER A 93 2.51 -4.54 -7.14
C SER A 93 1.86 -5.24 -5.96
N LEU A 94 1.68 -6.56 -6.07
CA LEU A 94 0.97 -7.37 -5.08
C LEU A 94 1.94 -8.17 -4.21
N HIS A 95 1.72 -8.12 -2.91
CA HIS A 95 2.41 -8.90 -1.88
C HIS A 95 1.36 -9.64 -1.06
N VAL A 96 1.62 -10.91 -0.78
CA VAL A 96 0.67 -11.76 -0.04
C VAL A 96 1.25 -12.09 1.32
N VAL A 97 0.42 -11.98 2.35
CA VAL A 97 0.74 -12.33 3.73
C VAL A 97 -0.28 -13.35 4.22
N TYR A 98 0.18 -14.43 4.84
CA TYR A 98 -0.68 -15.44 5.44
C TYR A 98 -0.07 -15.95 6.73
N LYS A 99 -0.89 -16.51 7.61
CA LYS A 99 -0.42 -17.05 8.90
C LYS A 99 0.23 -18.42 8.69
N LEU A 100 1.32 -18.67 9.42
CA LEU A 100 1.93 -19.98 9.52
C LEU A 100 0.98 -20.91 10.29
N SER A 101 0.79 -22.14 9.80
CA SER A 101 0.01 -23.15 10.53
C SER A 101 0.73 -23.57 11.81
N ALA A 102 -0.01 -23.99 12.83
CA ALA A 102 0.56 -24.44 14.11
C ALA A 102 1.53 -25.64 13.95
N PHE A 103 1.38 -26.41 12.88
CA PHE A 103 2.20 -27.59 12.57
C PHE A 103 3.27 -27.33 11.51
N GLN A 104 3.51 -26.06 11.15
CA GLN A 104 4.49 -25.69 10.13
C GLN A 104 5.58 -24.83 10.75
N GLU A 105 6.83 -25.20 10.53
CA GLU A 105 8.00 -24.40 10.94
C GLU A 105 8.51 -23.49 9.81
N ARG A 106 8.13 -23.80 8.57
CA ARG A 106 8.59 -23.12 7.35
C ARG A 106 7.41 -22.71 6.48
N CYS A 107 7.58 -21.59 5.79
CA CYS A 107 6.62 -21.14 4.80
C CYS A 107 6.63 -22.06 3.59
N GLN A 108 5.44 -22.52 3.19
CA GLN A 108 5.28 -23.21 1.92
C GLN A 108 5.33 -22.17 0.79
N PRO A 109 6.16 -22.37 -0.26
CA PRO A 109 6.14 -21.50 -1.43
C PRO A 109 4.74 -21.43 -2.03
N LEU A 110 4.32 -20.25 -2.47
CA LEU A 110 3.04 -20.12 -3.17
C LEU A 110 3.21 -20.61 -4.61
N PRO A 111 2.23 -21.35 -5.17
CA PRO A 111 2.28 -21.67 -6.59
C PRO A 111 2.23 -20.37 -7.40
N VAL A 112 2.92 -20.33 -8.54
CA VAL A 112 2.76 -19.24 -9.50
C VAL A 112 1.31 -19.24 -9.96
N VAL A 113 0.58 -18.22 -9.53
CA VAL A 113 -0.82 -18.05 -9.87
C VAL A 113 -0.88 -17.57 -11.32
N THR A 114 -1.35 -18.43 -12.21
CA THR A 114 -1.56 -18.09 -13.62
C THR A 114 -2.97 -17.51 -13.81
N GLN A 115 -3.24 -17.05 -15.03
CA GLN A 115 -4.58 -16.53 -15.34
C GLN A 115 -5.53 -17.71 -15.51
N THR A 116 -6.63 -17.73 -14.78
CA THR A 116 -7.62 -18.82 -14.87
C THR A 116 -8.80 -18.49 -15.77
N MET A 117 -9.03 -17.21 -16.09
CA MET A 117 -10.15 -16.76 -16.92
C MET A 117 -9.71 -15.82 -18.04
N SER A 118 -10.41 -15.84 -19.18
CA SER A 118 -10.15 -14.88 -20.26
C SER A 118 -10.48 -13.45 -19.83
N CYS A 119 -9.79 -12.46 -20.40
CA CYS A 119 -10.07 -11.05 -20.11
C CYS A 119 -11.47 -10.59 -20.55
N ARG A 120 -12.08 -11.28 -21.52
CA ARG A 120 -13.47 -11.02 -21.95
C ARG A 120 -14.46 -11.35 -20.83
N ASN A 121 -14.14 -12.30 -19.96
CA ASN A 121 -15.01 -12.73 -18.87
C ASN A 121 -14.91 -11.84 -17.63
N LEU A 122 -13.86 -11.00 -17.52
CA LEU A 122 -13.63 -10.10 -16.38
C LEU A 122 -14.45 -8.80 -16.50
N THR A 123 -15.75 -8.96 -16.71
CA THR A 123 -16.72 -7.86 -16.85
C THR A 123 -16.99 -7.14 -15.53
N GLN A 124 -17.54 -5.92 -15.58
CA GLN A 124 -17.92 -5.19 -14.35
C GLN A 124 -18.96 -5.95 -13.51
N LYS A 125 -19.87 -6.69 -14.16
CA LYS A 125 -20.84 -7.55 -13.48
C LYS A 125 -20.14 -8.65 -12.70
N TYR A 126 -19.18 -9.34 -13.32
CA TYR A 126 -18.37 -10.36 -12.66
C TYR A 126 -17.57 -9.79 -11.49
N ARG A 127 -16.92 -8.64 -11.66
CA ARG A 127 -16.15 -7.97 -10.60
C ARG A 127 -17.01 -7.71 -9.36
N LYS A 128 -18.19 -7.10 -9.56
CA LYS A 128 -19.13 -6.81 -8.46
C LYS A 128 -19.63 -8.08 -7.77
N SER A 129 -20.04 -9.11 -8.52
CA SER A 129 -20.53 -10.35 -7.93
C SER A 129 -19.44 -11.12 -7.19
N PHE A 130 -18.22 -11.14 -7.75
CA PHE A 130 -17.10 -11.85 -7.14
C PHE A 130 -16.69 -11.21 -5.81
N LEU A 131 -16.64 -9.88 -5.74
CA LEU A 131 -16.32 -9.15 -4.50
C LEU A 131 -17.32 -9.43 -3.37
N GLN A 132 -18.59 -9.70 -3.68
CA GLN A 132 -19.61 -10.06 -2.68
C GLN A 132 -19.42 -11.48 -2.12
N TYR A 133 -18.81 -12.39 -2.89
CA TYR A 133 -18.56 -13.77 -2.49
C TYR A 133 -17.25 -13.93 -1.71
N LEU A 134 -16.39 -12.91 -1.68
CA LEU A 134 -15.11 -12.99 -1.01
C LEU A 134 -15.27 -13.09 0.51
N MET A 135 -14.88 -14.24 1.04
CA MET A 135 -14.79 -14.47 2.47
C MET A 135 -13.61 -13.67 3.07
N PRO A 136 -13.80 -12.97 4.20
CA PRO A 136 -12.68 -12.39 4.95
C PRO A 136 -11.80 -13.50 5.54
N PRO A 137 -10.48 -13.27 5.67
CA PRO A 137 -9.62 -14.21 6.39
C PRO A 137 -10.02 -14.27 7.87
N PHE A 138 -9.97 -15.47 8.43
CA PHE A 138 -10.22 -15.69 9.85
C PHE A 138 -9.01 -15.29 10.71
N GLY A 139 -9.29 -14.69 11.86
CA GLY A 139 -8.28 -14.35 12.86
C GLY A 139 -7.88 -12.87 12.91
N ILE A 140 -6.91 -12.58 13.77
CA ILE A 140 -6.47 -11.20 14.06
C ILE A 140 -5.64 -10.65 12.90
N TYR A 141 -6.05 -9.50 12.38
CA TYR A 141 -5.36 -8.81 11.29
C TYR A 141 -4.03 -8.20 11.76
N PRO A 142 -2.87 -8.58 11.18
CA PRO A 142 -1.56 -8.15 11.66
C PRO A 142 -1.15 -6.79 11.08
N ILE A 143 -1.79 -5.71 11.54
CA ILE A 143 -1.66 -4.36 10.95
C ILE A 143 -0.20 -3.90 10.75
N ASN A 144 0.68 -4.15 11.72
CA ASN A 144 2.09 -3.72 11.65
C ASN A 144 2.86 -4.51 10.59
N VAL A 145 2.65 -5.83 10.51
CA VAL A 145 3.24 -6.68 9.47
C VAL A 145 2.77 -6.21 8.10
N MET A 146 1.47 -6.03 7.93
CA MET A 146 0.86 -5.63 6.67
C MET A 146 1.39 -4.29 6.16
N ARG A 147 1.47 -3.28 7.04
CA ARG A 147 2.03 -1.97 6.71
C ARG A 147 3.50 -2.06 6.29
N ASN A 148 4.30 -2.83 7.04
CA ASN A 148 5.72 -2.98 6.74
C ASN A 148 5.96 -3.72 5.44
N VAL A 149 5.17 -4.75 5.14
CA VAL A 149 5.21 -5.48 3.87
C VAL A 149 4.89 -4.55 2.71
N ALA A 150 3.80 -3.79 2.78
CA ALA A 150 3.45 -2.83 1.74
C ALA A 150 4.54 -1.77 1.53
N ARG A 151 5.16 -1.28 2.61
CA ARG A 151 6.25 -0.29 2.53
C ARG A 151 7.53 -0.84 1.93
N ARG A 152 7.92 -2.08 2.28
CA ARG A 152 9.11 -2.75 1.73
C ARG A 152 8.90 -3.21 0.29
N GLY A 153 7.67 -3.55 -0.08
CA GLY A 153 7.32 -4.05 -1.40
C GLY A 153 7.34 -3.01 -2.53
N LYS A 154 7.43 -1.71 -2.20
CA LYS A 154 7.46 -0.64 -3.21
C LYS A 154 8.69 -0.76 -4.12
N ARG A 155 8.50 -0.48 -5.42
CA ARG A 155 9.61 -0.43 -6.40
C ARG A 155 10.33 0.91 -6.32
N SER A 156 11.19 1.11 -5.32
CA SER A 156 12.19 2.20 -5.30
C SER A 156 12.99 2.19 -4.00
N SER A 157 14.31 2.18 -4.15
CA SER A 157 15.30 2.20 -3.07
C SER A 157 15.38 3.52 -2.30
N GLY A 158 14.77 4.61 -2.79
CA GLY A 158 14.69 5.91 -2.09
C GLY A 158 13.30 6.52 -1.91
N ALA A 159 12.24 5.99 -2.55
CA ALA A 159 11.03 6.77 -2.76
C ALA A 159 10.30 7.21 -1.49
N ARG A 160 9.70 8.40 -1.56
CA ARG A 160 8.67 8.85 -0.63
C ARG A 160 7.41 7.99 -0.79
N SER A 161 6.80 7.62 0.32
CA SER A 161 5.62 6.76 0.34
C SER A 161 4.45 7.45 1.00
N VAL A 162 3.27 7.21 0.47
CA VAL A 162 2.02 7.61 1.09
C VAL A 162 1.42 6.35 1.67
N SER A 163 1.29 6.28 3.00
CA SER A 163 0.72 5.11 3.64
C SER A 163 -0.75 5.37 3.88
N HIS A 164 -1.61 4.66 3.17
CA HIS A 164 -3.04 4.70 3.46
C HIS A 164 -3.30 3.76 4.64
N SER A 165 -3.70 4.30 5.78
CA SER A 165 -4.03 3.52 6.97
C SER A 165 -5.43 2.94 6.84
N ASP A 166 -5.51 1.61 6.86
CA ASP A 166 -6.68 0.73 7.06
C ASP A 166 -7.99 1.17 6.39
N SER A 167 -8.46 0.34 5.45
CA SER A 167 -9.79 0.44 4.85
C SER A 167 -10.94 0.51 5.87
N ARG A 168 -10.76 0.00 7.10
CA ARG A 168 -11.73 0.19 8.21
C ARG A 168 -11.70 1.59 8.82
N LEU A 169 -10.52 2.20 8.93
CA LEU A 169 -10.32 3.50 9.57
C LEU A 169 -10.77 4.66 8.65
N MET A 170 -10.83 4.42 7.33
CA MET A 170 -11.25 5.40 6.32
C MET A 170 -12.68 5.91 6.51
N ARG A 171 -13.66 5.02 6.80
CA ARG A 171 -15.04 5.48 7.06
C ARG A 171 -15.16 6.33 8.32
N ALA A 172 -14.34 6.08 9.35
CA ALA A 172 -14.45 6.78 10.64
C ALA A 172 -13.74 8.15 10.67
N LYS A 173 -12.72 8.37 9.82
CA LYS A 173 -11.91 9.61 9.85
C LYS A 173 -12.26 10.64 8.77
N CYS A 174 -12.91 10.25 7.67
CA CYS A 174 -13.30 11.22 6.61
C CYS A 174 -14.27 12.31 7.08
N ALA A 175 -14.99 12.12 8.20
CA ALA A 175 -15.87 13.16 8.76
C ALA A 175 -15.13 14.35 9.42
N LYS A 176 -13.79 14.32 9.56
CA LYS A 176 -13.03 15.33 10.34
C LYS A 176 -11.81 15.94 9.64
N CYS A 177 -11.59 15.70 8.34
CA CYS A 177 -10.39 16.18 7.65
C CYS A 177 -10.74 17.08 6.46
N GLU A 178 -11.25 18.29 6.74
CA GLU A 178 -11.20 19.40 5.80
C GLU A 178 -9.93 20.21 6.09
N ALA A 179 -8.84 19.90 5.39
CA ALA A 179 -7.72 20.82 5.22
C ALA A 179 -7.16 20.64 3.80
N PRO A 180 -7.03 21.70 3.00
CA PRO A 180 -6.65 21.59 1.60
C PRO A 180 -5.19 21.15 1.45
N LEU A 181 -4.98 20.13 0.60
CA LEU A 181 -3.70 19.53 0.21
C LEU A 181 -2.63 20.55 -0.26
N ALA A 182 -3.04 21.77 -0.63
CA ALA A 182 -2.18 22.85 -1.10
C ALA A 182 -1.18 23.36 -0.04
N ALA A 183 -1.44 23.14 1.25
CA ALA A 183 -0.57 23.63 2.33
C ALA A 183 0.70 22.78 2.55
N LEU A 184 0.79 21.58 1.96
CA LEU A 184 1.85 20.60 2.27
C LEU A 184 2.93 20.44 1.19
N VAL A 185 2.72 20.98 -0.02
CA VAL A 185 3.68 20.90 -1.13
C VAL A 185 3.60 22.19 -1.96
N PRO A 186 4.58 23.11 -1.87
CA PRO A 186 4.63 24.28 -2.76
C PRO A 186 4.86 23.79 -4.19
N GLY A 187 3.91 24.06 -5.11
CA GLY A 187 4.06 23.82 -6.55
C GLY A 187 3.06 22.87 -7.23
N LEU A 188 2.08 22.29 -6.53
CA LEU A 188 1.00 21.54 -7.18
C LEU A 188 -0.03 22.51 -7.79
N THR A 189 -0.06 22.60 -9.12
CA THR A 189 -1.02 23.40 -9.87
C THR A 189 -2.46 22.91 -9.66
N THR A 190 -3.39 23.86 -9.53
CA THR A 190 -4.80 23.73 -9.13
C THR A 190 -5.72 22.95 -10.08
N SER A 191 -5.20 22.32 -11.13
CA SER A 191 -6.03 21.54 -12.08
C SER A 191 -6.40 20.13 -11.57
N SER A 192 -5.67 19.58 -10.60
CA SER A 192 -5.91 18.24 -10.03
C SER A 192 -6.92 18.22 -8.86
N GLN A 193 -7.36 19.38 -8.36
CA GLN A 193 -8.16 19.47 -7.13
C GLN A 193 -9.67 19.23 -7.30
N ARG A 194 -10.21 19.15 -8.54
CA ARG A 194 -11.67 19.17 -8.73
C ARG A 194 -12.41 17.84 -8.50
N ASN A 195 -11.73 16.72 -8.29
CA ASN A 195 -12.38 15.41 -8.10
C ASN A 195 -12.01 14.65 -6.80
N PHE A 196 -11.34 15.30 -5.84
CA PHE A 196 -10.87 14.67 -4.59
C PHE A 196 -11.85 14.78 -3.40
N HIS A 197 -13.17 14.87 -3.65
CA HIS A 197 -14.18 14.85 -2.58
C HIS A 197 -14.45 13.40 -2.11
N SER A 198 -13.53 12.82 -1.31
CA SER A 198 -13.83 11.81 -0.26
C SER A 198 -12.63 11.00 0.25
N THR A 199 -11.42 11.17 -0.29
CA THR A 199 -10.30 10.28 0.02
C THR A 199 -9.25 10.98 0.88
N CYS A 200 -9.19 10.64 2.17
CA CYS A 200 -8.19 11.17 3.09
C CYS A 200 -6.85 10.44 2.87
N VAL A 201 -5.82 11.16 2.43
CA VAL A 201 -4.52 10.60 2.04
C VAL A 201 -3.46 10.94 3.09
N VAL A 202 -2.96 9.95 3.84
CA VAL A 202 -1.86 10.15 4.81
C VAL A 202 -0.51 9.93 4.13
N ILE A 203 0.22 11.02 3.88
CA ILE A 203 1.58 10.99 3.33
C ILE A 203 2.57 10.73 4.48
N ILE A 204 3.31 9.62 4.44
CA ILE A 204 4.37 9.34 5.44
C ILE A 204 5.73 9.44 4.74
N ALA A 205 6.31 10.64 4.75
CA ALA A 205 7.69 10.84 4.30
C ALA A 205 8.68 10.14 5.25
N PRO A 206 9.77 9.53 4.74
CA PRO A 206 10.85 9.06 5.59
C PRO A 206 11.46 10.26 6.32
N ARG A 207 11.73 10.09 7.62
CA ARG A 207 12.45 11.04 8.46
C ARG A 207 13.86 11.19 7.87
N ARG A 208 14.12 12.23 7.06
CA ARG A 208 15.49 12.69 6.85
C ARG A 208 15.97 13.21 8.20
N GLU A 209 17.15 12.79 8.63
CA GLU A 209 17.87 13.49 9.69
C GLU A 209 18.08 14.93 9.21
N PHE A 210 17.21 15.83 9.64
CA PHE A 210 17.51 17.24 9.59
C PHE A 210 18.60 17.45 10.63
N SER A 211 19.85 17.56 10.16
CA SER A 211 20.90 18.24 10.92
C SER A 211 20.37 19.65 11.21
N TYR A 212 19.94 19.87 12.44
CA TYR A 212 19.63 21.21 12.93
C TYR A 212 20.93 22.01 12.83
N ARG A 213 21.05 22.85 11.80
CA ARG A 213 21.94 24.01 11.88
C ARG A 213 21.33 24.90 12.95
N SER A 214 21.89 24.84 14.15
CA SER A 214 21.64 25.82 15.21
C SER A 214 21.82 27.21 14.61
N LYS A 215 20.75 28.01 14.62
CA LYS A 215 20.87 29.45 14.40
C LYS A 215 21.70 30.03 15.56
N PRO A 216 22.56 31.03 15.31
CA PRO A 216 23.32 31.68 16.37
C PRO A 216 22.37 32.37 17.33
N ASP A 217 22.64 32.17 18.62
CA ASP A 217 21.89 32.67 19.76
C ASP A 217 21.99 34.21 19.79
N SER A 218 20.93 34.90 19.39
CA SER A 218 20.82 36.35 19.53
C SER A 218 20.46 36.66 20.98
N GLY A 219 21.47 37.04 21.75
CA GLY A 219 21.41 37.21 23.19
C GLY A 219 20.31 38.15 23.70
N LYS A 220 19.68 37.72 24.80
CA LYS A 220 19.01 38.60 25.76
C LYS A 220 19.88 38.69 27.01
N ARG A 221 20.43 39.89 27.22
CA ARG A 221 21.22 40.29 28.39
C ARG A 221 20.39 40.12 29.66
N ARG A 222 20.96 39.43 30.66
CA ARG A 222 20.54 39.54 32.06
C ARG A 222 21.07 40.86 32.62
N LEU A 223 20.24 41.59 33.35
CA LEU A 223 20.72 42.63 34.28
C LEU A 223 21.16 41.97 35.60
N PRO A 224 22.21 42.48 36.26
CA PRO A 224 22.91 41.78 37.33
C PRO A 224 22.23 41.94 38.70
N LEU A 225 22.31 40.88 39.51
CA LEU A 225 22.19 40.96 40.97
C LEU A 225 23.43 41.69 41.52
N SER A 226 23.21 42.76 42.28
CA SER A 226 24.22 43.35 43.17
C SER A 226 24.30 42.52 44.45
N THR A 227 25.53 42.19 44.84
CA THR A 227 25.90 41.56 46.12
C THR A 227 26.14 42.66 47.15
N LEU A 228 25.39 42.64 48.25
CA LEU A 228 25.79 42.85 49.66
C LEU A 228 24.52 42.91 50.53
#